data_AF-A0A7J2IWM9-F1
#
_entry.id   AF-A0A7J2IWM9-F1
#
_cell.length_a   1.000
_cell.length_b   1.000
_cell.length_c   1.000
_cell.angle_alpha   90.00
_cell.angle_beta   90.00
_cell.angle_gamma   90.00
#
_symmetry.space_group_name_H-M   'P 1'
#
loop_
_entity.id
_entity.type
_entity.pdbx_description
1 polymer ?
#
loop_
_entity_poly.entity_id
_entity_poly.type
_entity_poly.pdbx_seq_one_letter_code
_entity_poly.pdbx_strand_id
1 'polypeptide(L)'
;KVASINPFTCTGCGACVPECPREAIEFANYTREQIIAALRGLLADKGPDEVRVVAFVESTIACTGADFVGLDRMSYTPKVAIIRVPTIARLGKKEILAAFALGADGVVLIEGQHDIYERFVKERVQAFYDALMEEGIEDIRLYESLVELPAYRKIAAIFNEHVAMIEELGPLPEDVREALKEKLGL
;
A
#
# COMPACT_ATOMS: atom_id res chain seq x y z
N LYS A 1 3.66 7.47 28.86
CA LYS A 1 2.25 7.08 29.11
C LYS A 1 1.95 5.84 28.30
N VAL A 2 1.26 4.85 28.87
CA VAL A 2 0.79 3.69 28.10
C VAL A 2 -0.39 4.16 27.24
N ALA A 3 -0.39 3.81 25.95
CA ALA A 3 -1.51 4.13 25.07
C ALA A 3 -2.77 3.37 25.51
N SER A 4 -3.91 4.04 25.57
CA SER A 4 -5.20 3.43 25.90
C SER A 4 -6.21 3.78 24.82
N ILE A 5 -6.91 2.78 24.30
CA ILE A 5 -7.94 2.96 23.27
C ILE A 5 -9.30 2.91 23.95
N ASN A 6 -10.13 3.94 23.75
CA ASN A 6 -11.54 3.87 24.11
C ASN A 6 -12.30 3.24 22.93
N PRO A 7 -12.84 2.02 23.08
CA PRO A 7 -13.49 1.31 21.97
C PRO A 7 -14.77 2.01 21.51
N PHE A 8 -15.44 2.81 22.35
CA PHE A 8 -16.67 3.52 21.99
C PHE A 8 -16.42 4.72 21.07
N THR A 9 -15.22 5.30 21.10
CA THR A 9 -14.86 6.45 20.25
C THR A 9 -13.89 6.07 19.13
N CYS A 10 -13.32 4.87 19.17
CA CYS A 10 -12.42 4.39 18.14
C CYS A 10 -13.20 4.11 16.86
N THR A 11 -12.82 4.76 15.76
CA THR A 11 -13.41 4.53 14.43
C THR A 11 -12.74 3.38 13.68
N GLY A 12 -11.67 2.79 14.23
CA GLY A 12 -10.96 1.68 13.60
C GLY A 12 -10.13 2.07 12.37
N CYS A 13 -9.72 3.35 12.22
CA CYS A 13 -8.90 3.74 11.06
C CYS A 13 -7.45 3.24 11.13
N GLY A 14 -6.91 2.98 12.32
CA GLY A 14 -5.53 2.53 12.49
C GLY A 14 -4.47 3.63 12.34
N ALA A 15 -4.87 4.90 12.21
CA ALA A 15 -3.96 6.04 12.08
C ALA A 15 -2.95 6.20 13.23
N CYS A 16 -3.20 5.59 14.40
CA CYS A 16 -2.29 5.60 15.55
C CYS A 16 -1.15 4.58 15.46
N VAL A 17 -1.27 3.55 14.61
CA VAL A 17 -0.27 2.50 14.43
C VAL A 17 1.07 3.07 13.95
N PRO A 18 1.15 3.79 12.81
CA PRO A 18 2.43 4.32 12.33
C PRO A 18 2.98 5.49 13.17
N GLU A 19 2.15 6.11 14.01
CA GLU A 19 2.55 7.23 14.87
C GLU A 19 3.34 6.80 16.11
N CYS A 20 3.28 5.52 16.48
CA CYS A 20 3.99 5.05 17.66
C CYS A 20 5.49 4.92 17.34
N PRO A 21 6.38 5.77 17.90
CA PRO A 21 7.82 5.68 17.62
C PRO A 21 8.46 4.42 18.23
N ARG A 22 7.73 3.75 19.13
CA ARG A 22 8.13 2.47 19.74
C ARG A 22 7.50 1.27 19.05
N GLU A 23 6.64 1.50 18.05
CA GLU A 23 5.95 0.45 17.29
C GLU A 23 5.17 -0.52 18.16
N ALA A 24 4.64 -0.01 19.28
CA ALA A 24 3.97 -0.81 20.29
C ALA A 24 2.45 -0.99 20.02
N ILE A 25 1.92 -0.34 18.99
CA ILE A 25 0.50 -0.35 18.64
C ILE A 25 0.33 -1.19 17.38
N GLU A 26 -0.54 -2.19 17.44
CA GLU A 26 -0.91 -3.03 16.30
C GLU A 26 -2.42 -2.97 16.05
N PHE A 27 -2.82 -3.14 14.79
CA PHE A 27 -4.22 -3.24 14.41
C PHE A 27 -4.64 -4.71 14.39
N ALA A 28 -5.66 -5.07 15.16
CA ALA A 28 -6.15 -6.44 15.21
C ALA A 28 -6.56 -6.93 13.81
N ASN A 29 -6.06 -8.11 13.40
CA ASN A 29 -6.27 -8.73 12.09
C ASN A 29 -5.66 -7.99 10.88
N TYR A 30 -4.92 -6.92 11.12
CA TYR A 30 -4.07 -6.26 10.13
C TYR A 30 -2.76 -5.88 10.82
N THR A 31 -2.13 -6.83 11.50
CA THR A 31 -0.84 -6.60 12.14
C THR A 31 0.25 -6.41 11.09
N ARG A 32 1.34 -5.74 11.44
CA ARG A 32 2.46 -5.55 10.50
C ARG A 32 2.98 -6.87 9.97
N GLU A 33 3.13 -7.85 10.86
CA GLU A 33 3.53 -9.22 10.52
C GLU A 33 2.58 -9.87 9.50
N GLN A 34 1.26 -9.71 9.67
CA GLN A 34 0.28 -10.24 8.73
C GLN A 34 0.37 -9.58 7.35
N ILE A 35 0.58 -8.26 7.29
CA ILE A 35 0.75 -7.55 6.00
C ILE A 35 2.03 -8.02 5.30
N ILE A 36 3.15 -8.12 6.04
CA ILE A 36 4.42 -8.59 5.51
C ILE A 36 4.32 -10.05 5.05
N ALA A 37 3.61 -10.91 5.78
CA ALA A 37 3.36 -12.29 5.37
C ALA A 37 2.52 -12.36 4.08
N ALA A 38 1.51 -11.50 3.94
CA ALA A 38 0.73 -11.39 2.71
C ALA A 38 1.60 -10.94 1.52
N LEU A 39 2.48 -9.94 1.73
CA LEU A 39 3.44 -9.51 0.72
C LEU A 39 4.36 -10.65 0.29
N ARG A 40 4.97 -11.38 1.25
CA ARG A 40 5.82 -12.54 0.96
C ARG A 40 5.10 -13.58 0.13
N GLY A 41 3.88 -13.95 0.53
CA GLY A 41 3.10 -14.95 -0.19
C GLY A 41 2.68 -14.51 -1.59
N LEU A 42 2.27 -13.24 -1.73
CA LEU A 42 1.86 -12.69 -3.01
C LEU A 42 3.02 -12.53 -3.97
N LEU A 43 4.21 -12.15 -3.51
CA LEU A 43 5.33 -11.81 -4.40
C LEU A 43 6.31 -12.98 -4.63
N ALA A 44 6.09 -14.13 -3.97
CA ALA A 44 7.02 -15.28 -3.99
C ALA A 44 7.26 -15.90 -5.38
N ASP A 45 6.29 -15.83 -6.29
CA ASP A 45 6.34 -16.44 -7.61
C ASP A 45 6.79 -15.50 -8.73
N LYS A 46 7.14 -14.25 -8.39
CA LYS A 46 7.54 -13.23 -9.36
C LYS A 46 8.85 -13.60 -10.06
N GLY A 47 8.86 -13.58 -11.39
CA GLY A 47 10.07 -13.78 -12.19
C GLY A 47 11.03 -12.57 -12.19
N PRO A 48 12.31 -12.75 -12.56
CA PRO A 48 13.33 -11.67 -12.52
C PRO A 48 13.00 -10.46 -13.42
N ASP A 49 12.47 -10.71 -14.62
CA ASP A 49 12.14 -9.68 -15.60
C ASP A 49 10.68 -9.21 -15.52
N GLU A 50 9.92 -9.72 -14.55
CA GLU A 50 8.52 -9.37 -14.38
C GLU A 50 8.38 -8.08 -13.58
N VAL A 51 7.37 -7.28 -13.94
CA VAL A 51 6.92 -6.14 -13.15
C VAL A 51 5.68 -6.52 -12.37
N ARG A 52 5.68 -6.20 -11.08
CA ARG A 52 4.55 -6.44 -10.18
C ARG A 52 4.26 -5.21 -9.34
N VAL A 53 3.00 -4.81 -9.31
CA VAL A 53 2.51 -3.70 -8.51
C VAL A 53 1.68 -4.23 -7.35
N VAL A 54 1.96 -3.77 -6.13
CA VAL A 54 1.12 -4.05 -4.97
C VAL A 54 0.15 -2.90 -4.77
N ALA A 55 -1.14 -3.18 -4.72
CA ALA A 55 -2.15 -2.18 -4.40
C ALA A 55 -2.66 -2.39 -2.97
N PHE A 56 -2.34 -1.49 -2.05
CA PHE A 56 -3.02 -1.42 -0.76
C PHE A 56 -4.35 -0.71 -0.94
N VAL A 57 -5.44 -1.39 -0.61
CA VAL A 57 -6.81 -0.90 -0.87
C VAL A 57 -7.60 -0.87 0.43
N GLU A 58 -8.23 0.28 0.71
CA GLU A 58 -9.10 0.43 1.87
C GLU A 58 -10.28 -0.56 1.84
N SER A 59 -10.50 -1.20 3.00
CA SER A 59 -11.28 -2.44 3.11
C SER A 59 -12.78 -2.33 2.86
N THR A 60 -13.35 -1.12 2.90
CA THR A 60 -14.77 -0.84 2.75
C THR A 60 -15.09 -0.23 1.38
N ILE A 61 -14.94 1.07 1.19
CA ILE A 61 -15.36 1.81 0.00
C ILE A 61 -14.48 1.44 -1.19
N ALA A 62 -13.16 1.45 -1.02
CA ALA A 62 -12.25 1.20 -2.13
C ALA A 62 -12.29 -0.27 -2.59
N CYS A 63 -12.34 -1.23 -1.66
CA CYS A 63 -12.58 -2.64 -2.00
C CYS A 63 -13.94 -2.86 -2.67
N THR A 64 -15.01 -2.20 -2.21
CA THR A 64 -16.32 -2.27 -2.90
C THR A 64 -16.21 -1.71 -4.32
N GLY A 65 -15.43 -0.65 -4.52
CA GLY A 65 -15.11 -0.14 -5.86
C GLY A 65 -14.38 -1.16 -6.73
N ALA A 66 -13.38 -1.86 -6.18
CA ALA A 66 -12.67 -2.92 -6.91
C ALA A 66 -13.61 -4.09 -7.27
N ASP A 67 -14.56 -4.44 -6.40
CA ASP A 67 -15.60 -5.42 -6.71
C ASP A 67 -16.50 -4.94 -7.86
N PHE A 68 -16.87 -3.65 -7.89
CA PHE A 68 -17.63 -3.07 -9.02
C PHE A 68 -16.85 -3.06 -10.32
N VAL A 69 -15.53 -2.83 -10.30
CA VAL A 69 -14.67 -2.99 -11.49
C VAL A 69 -14.80 -4.40 -12.06
N GLY A 70 -14.79 -5.42 -11.20
CA GLY A 70 -15.00 -6.81 -11.58
C GLY A 70 -16.41 -7.09 -12.12
N LEU A 71 -17.45 -6.57 -11.46
CA LEU A 71 -18.85 -6.73 -11.87
C LEU A 71 -19.16 -6.05 -13.21
N ASP A 72 -18.59 -4.87 -13.46
CA ASP A 72 -18.67 -4.16 -14.74
C ASP A 72 -17.82 -4.83 -15.85
N ARG A 73 -17.08 -5.90 -15.52
CA ARG A 73 -16.16 -6.61 -16.42
C ARG A 73 -15.11 -5.69 -17.03
N MET A 74 -14.70 -4.67 -16.28
CA MET A 74 -13.64 -3.79 -16.72
C MET A 74 -12.32 -4.56 -16.73
N SER A 75 -11.57 -4.42 -17.83
CA SER A 75 -10.25 -5.02 -17.94
C SER A 75 -9.23 -4.15 -17.20
N TYR A 76 -8.45 -4.78 -16.33
CA TYR A 76 -7.23 -4.22 -15.80
C TYR A 76 -6.12 -5.28 -15.83
N THR A 77 -4.88 -4.81 -15.81
CA THR A 77 -3.69 -5.66 -15.88
C THR A 77 -3.61 -6.67 -14.72
N PRO A 78 -3.24 -7.94 -15.00
CA PRO A 78 -3.07 -8.96 -13.95
C PRO A 78 -1.81 -8.75 -13.10
N LYS A 79 -0.98 -7.76 -13.42
CA LYS A 79 0.28 -7.45 -12.71
C LYS A 79 0.07 -6.71 -11.38
N VAL A 80 -1.18 -6.44 -11.01
CA VAL A 80 -1.55 -5.82 -9.72
C VAL A 80 -1.99 -6.90 -8.72
N ALA A 81 -1.35 -6.91 -7.56
CA ALA A 81 -1.75 -7.72 -6.41
C ALA A 81 -2.40 -6.83 -5.35
N ILE A 82 -3.69 -7.03 -5.07
CA ILE A 82 -4.42 -6.25 -4.06
C ILE A 82 -4.17 -6.82 -2.67
N ILE A 83 -3.77 -5.96 -1.73
CA ILE A 83 -3.75 -6.22 -0.29
C ILE A 83 -4.76 -5.31 0.37
N ARG A 84 -5.73 -5.92 1.06
CA ARG A 84 -6.76 -5.17 1.80
C ARG A 84 -6.17 -4.63 3.10
N VAL A 85 -6.48 -3.39 3.44
CA VAL A 85 -6.10 -2.74 4.70
C VAL A 85 -7.29 -1.98 5.29
N PRO A 86 -7.38 -1.79 6.62
CA PRO A 86 -8.56 -1.17 7.24
C PRO A 86 -8.77 0.24 6.69
N THR A 87 -7.70 1.04 6.62
CA THR A 87 -7.57 2.30 5.86
C THR A 87 -6.10 2.46 5.44
N ILE A 88 -5.80 3.37 4.52
CA ILE A 88 -4.41 3.67 4.16
C ILE A 88 -3.65 4.30 5.34
N ALA A 89 -4.34 5.00 6.23
CA ALA A 89 -3.73 5.63 7.41
C ALA A 89 -3.08 4.63 8.40
N ARG A 90 -3.41 3.33 8.30
CA ARG A 90 -2.80 2.25 9.09
C ARG A 90 -1.38 1.89 8.62
N LEU A 91 -1.03 2.21 7.38
CA LEU A 91 0.30 1.89 6.83
C LEU A 91 1.35 2.85 7.39
N GLY A 92 2.53 2.32 7.67
CA GLY A 92 3.74 3.09 7.96
C GLY A 92 4.79 2.87 6.88
N LYS A 93 5.91 3.60 7.02
CA LYS A 93 7.06 3.49 6.09
C LYS A 93 7.54 2.05 5.94
N LYS A 94 7.54 1.27 7.03
CA LYS A 94 8.03 -0.11 7.04
C LYS A 94 7.23 -1.02 6.10
N GLU A 95 5.91 -0.92 6.07
CA GLU A 95 5.09 -1.75 5.18
C GLU A 95 5.28 -1.36 3.71
N ILE A 96 5.42 -0.06 3.41
CA ILE A 96 5.70 0.42 2.05
C ILE A 96 7.07 -0.08 1.58
N LEU A 97 8.13 0.14 2.37
CA LEU A 97 9.47 -0.32 2.05
C LEU A 97 9.57 -1.86 2.00
N ALA A 98 8.85 -2.56 2.87
CA ALA A 98 8.78 -4.02 2.84
C ALA A 98 8.17 -4.54 1.54
N ALA A 99 7.18 -3.84 0.96
CA ALA A 99 6.61 -4.23 -0.33
C ALA A 99 7.68 -4.22 -1.43
N PHE A 100 8.51 -3.17 -1.49
CA PHE A 100 9.65 -3.08 -2.40
C PHE A 100 10.73 -4.11 -2.08
N ALA A 101 11.09 -4.30 -0.81
CA ALA A 101 12.06 -5.32 -0.40
C ALA A 101 11.65 -6.73 -0.86
N LEU A 102 10.35 -7.03 -0.82
CA LEU A 102 9.80 -8.37 -1.07
C LEU A 102 9.44 -8.66 -2.52
N GLY A 103 9.63 -7.71 -3.44
CA GLY A 103 9.46 -7.97 -4.87
C GLY A 103 8.56 -6.99 -5.63
N ALA A 104 7.91 -6.03 -4.97
CA ALA A 104 7.12 -5.02 -5.68
C ALA A 104 8.04 -4.10 -6.50
N ASP A 105 7.62 -3.72 -7.70
CA ASP A 105 8.25 -2.70 -8.54
C ASP A 105 7.49 -1.38 -8.49
N GLY A 106 6.24 -1.43 -8.02
CA GLY A 106 5.44 -0.27 -7.71
C GLY A 106 4.41 -0.57 -6.62
N VAL A 107 3.96 0.48 -5.95
CA VAL A 107 2.96 0.43 -4.89
C VAL A 107 1.87 1.44 -5.19
N VAL A 108 0.61 1.00 -5.12
CA VAL A 108 -0.56 1.86 -5.24
C VAL A 108 -1.29 1.90 -3.91
N LEU A 109 -1.69 3.08 -3.45
CA LEU A 109 -2.49 3.30 -2.25
C LEU A 109 -3.86 3.84 -2.68
N ILE A 110 -4.93 3.12 -2.34
CA ILE A 110 -6.30 3.55 -2.63
C ILE A 110 -7.09 3.71 -1.34
N GLU A 111 -7.36 4.97 -0.98
CA GLU A 111 -8.27 5.32 0.11
C GLU A 111 -9.68 5.57 -0.45
N GLY A 112 -10.71 5.13 0.27
CA GLY A 112 -12.10 5.34 -0.11
C GLY A 112 -12.85 6.29 0.83
N GLN A 113 -12.33 6.53 2.03
CA GLN A 113 -12.93 7.37 3.06
C GLN A 113 -12.34 8.79 3.02
N HIS A 114 -13.12 9.75 2.53
CA HIS A 114 -12.71 11.16 2.40
C HIS A 114 -12.12 11.76 3.69
N ASP A 115 -12.81 11.56 4.83
CA ASP A 115 -12.39 12.13 6.11
C ASP A 115 -11.05 11.55 6.59
N ILE A 116 -10.79 10.26 6.34
CA ILE A 116 -9.51 9.63 6.68
C ILE A 116 -8.42 10.11 5.73
N TYR A 117 -8.74 10.25 4.45
CA TYR A 117 -7.83 10.76 3.45
C TYR A 117 -7.33 12.16 3.80
N GLU A 118 -8.25 13.12 3.97
CA GLU A 118 -7.90 14.52 4.24
C GLU A 118 -7.22 14.69 5.60
N ARG A 119 -7.62 13.93 6.62
CA ARG A 119 -7.07 14.08 7.97
C ARG A 119 -5.72 13.40 8.18
N PHE A 120 -5.44 12.32 7.47
CA PHE A 120 -4.25 11.49 7.75
C PHE A 120 -3.43 11.18 6.50
N VAL A 121 -4.04 10.64 5.45
CA VAL A 121 -3.30 10.08 4.31
C VAL A 121 -2.57 11.17 3.54
N LYS A 122 -3.26 12.27 3.23
CA LYS A 122 -2.76 13.38 2.42
C LYS A 122 -1.49 14.02 2.97
N GLU A 123 -1.40 14.21 4.29
CA GLU A 123 -0.20 14.78 4.92
C GLU A 123 0.91 13.73 5.10
N ARG A 124 0.55 12.46 5.32
CA ARG A 124 1.52 11.39 5.61
C ARG A 124 2.15 10.78 4.37
N VAL A 125 1.51 10.87 3.20
CA VAL A 125 2.05 10.29 1.96
C VAL A 125 3.40 10.90 1.60
N GLN A 126 3.63 12.18 1.90
CA GLN A 126 4.93 12.83 1.69
C GLN A 126 6.06 12.09 2.42
N ALA A 127 5.80 11.62 3.64
CA ALA A 127 6.78 10.87 4.41
C ALA A 127 7.09 9.49 3.80
N PHE A 128 6.22 8.95 2.95
CA PHE A 128 6.50 7.75 2.15
C PHE A 128 7.41 8.08 0.98
N TYR A 129 7.11 9.14 0.21
CA TYR A 129 8.00 9.60 -0.86
C TYR A 129 9.40 9.93 -0.34
N ASP A 130 9.50 10.67 0.77
CA ASP A 130 10.78 10.96 1.42
C ASP A 130 11.55 9.69 1.79
N ALA A 131 10.83 8.67 2.29
CA ALA A 131 11.43 7.38 2.61
C ALA A 131 11.89 6.62 1.36
N LEU A 132 11.20 6.73 0.22
CA LEU A 132 11.65 6.11 -1.03
C LEU A 132 12.91 6.78 -1.57
N MET A 133 12.95 8.12 -1.57
CA MET A 133 14.12 8.88 -1.98
C MET A 133 15.36 8.55 -1.11
N GLU A 134 15.17 8.39 0.20
CA GLU A 134 16.25 7.99 1.13
C GLU A 134 16.88 6.63 0.77
N GLU A 135 16.11 5.72 0.17
CA GLU A 135 16.58 4.39 -0.27
C GLU A 135 16.94 4.34 -1.76
N GLY A 136 16.90 5.48 -2.47
CA GLY A 136 17.19 5.56 -3.91
C GLY A 136 16.12 4.95 -4.81
N ILE A 137 14.88 4.85 -4.34
CA ILE A 137 13.73 4.35 -5.11
C ILE A 137 13.03 5.55 -5.76
N GLU A 138 12.69 5.44 -7.03
CA GLU A 138 12.02 6.53 -7.76
C GLU A 138 10.60 6.77 -7.24
N ASP A 139 10.27 8.04 -6.94
CA ASP A 139 8.96 8.43 -6.38
C ASP A 139 7.78 7.93 -7.20
N ILE A 140 7.90 7.93 -8.53
CA ILE A 140 6.85 7.46 -9.44
C ILE A 140 6.48 5.98 -9.23
N ARG A 141 7.30 5.19 -8.50
CA ARG A 141 6.95 3.83 -8.09
C ARG A 141 5.87 3.79 -7.01
N LEU A 142 5.53 4.91 -6.39
CA LEU A 142 4.42 5.03 -5.44
C LEU A 142 3.35 5.97 -5.99
N TYR A 143 2.13 5.47 -6.08
CA TYR A 143 0.96 6.26 -6.47
C TYR A 143 -0.13 6.18 -5.41
N GLU A 144 -0.71 7.32 -5.10
CA GLU A 144 -1.75 7.45 -4.09
C GLU A 144 -3.00 8.06 -4.76
N SER A 145 -4.19 7.57 -4.39
CA SER A 145 -5.44 8.20 -4.79
C SER A 145 -6.59 7.97 -3.82
N LEU A 146 -7.35 9.04 -3.56
CA LEU A 146 -8.72 8.95 -3.09
C LEU A 146 -9.66 8.48 -4.24
N VAL A 147 -10.41 7.40 -3.98
CA VAL A 147 -11.44 6.88 -4.87
C VAL A 147 -12.72 6.57 -4.08
N GLU A 148 -13.67 7.50 -4.16
CA GLU A 148 -14.99 7.36 -3.55
C GLU A 148 -15.98 6.68 -4.51
N LEU A 149 -17.05 6.10 -3.98
CA LEU A 149 -18.14 5.60 -4.82
C LEU A 149 -19.08 6.75 -5.23
N PRO A 150 -19.57 6.78 -6.49
CA PRO A 150 -19.49 5.72 -7.50
C PRO A 150 -18.32 5.83 -8.50
N ALA A 151 -17.23 6.56 -8.19
CA ALA A 151 -16.10 6.75 -9.10
C ALA A 151 -15.16 5.52 -9.24
N TYR A 152 -15.67 4.30 -9.05
CA TYR A 152 -14.89 3.06 -9.03
C TYR A 152 -14.13 2.76 -10.33
N ARG A 153 -14.60 3.28 -11.47
CA ARG A 153 -13.93 3.14 -12.77
C ARG A 153 -12.50 3.67 -12.76
N LYS A 154 -12.22 4.63 -11.88
CA LYS A 154 -10.88 5.19 -11.66
C LYS A 154 -9.88 4.14 -11.17
N ILE A 155 -10.31 3.11 -10.43
CA ILE A 155 -9.42 2.06 -9.91
C ILE A 155 -8.76 1.29 -11.07
N ALA A 156 -9.54 0.88 -12.07
CA ALA A 156 -9.01 0.17 -13.23
C ALA A 156 -8.04 1.04 -14.04
N ALA A 157 -8.34 2.33 -14.19
CA ALA A 157 -7.47 3.30 -14.85
C ALA A 157 -6.14 3.42 -14.09
N ILE A 158 -6.18 3.66 -12.77
CA ILE A 158 -4.99 3.74 -11.91
C ILE A 158 -4.12 2.49 -12.05
N PHE A 159 -4.73 1.29 -12.01
CA PHE A 159 -3.97 0.04 -12.14
C PHE A 159 -3.25 -0.08 -13.49
N ASN A 160 -3.94 0.22 -14.59
CA ASN A 160 -3.37 0.11 -15.92
C ASN A 160 -2.29 1.18 -16.15
N GLU A 161 -2.58 2.43 -15.81
CA GLU A 161 -1.66 3.56 -15.98
C GLU A 161 -0.41 3.38 -15.13
N HIS A 162 -0.57 2.99 -13.86
CA HIS A 162 0.57 2.78 -12.98
C HIS A 162 1.44 1.64 -13.47
N VAL A 163 0.87 0.48 -13.81
CA VAL A 163 1.67 -0.63 -14.33
C VAL A 163 2.41 -0.25 -15.61
N ALA A 164 1.77 0.47 -16.53
CA ALA A 164 2.45 0.94 -17.74
C ALA A 164 3.67 1.81 -17.43
N MET A 165 3.54 2.75 -16.48
CA MET A 165 4.68 3.57 -16.03
C MET A 165 5.80 2.71 -15.40
N ILE A 166 5.46 1.70 -14.60
CA ILE A 166 6.48 0.83 -14.00
C ILE A 166 7.13 -0.10 -15.02
N GLU A 167 6.40 -0.54 -16.04
CA GLU A 167 6.97 -1.32 -17.15
C GLU A 167 7.98 -0.50 -17.95
N GLU A 168 7.75 0.79 -18.15
CA GLU A 168 8.71 1.70 -18.80
C GLU A 168 9.98 1.90 -17.98
N LEU A 169 9.87 1.97 -16.65
CA LEU A 169 11.03 2.01 -15.75
C LEU A 169 11.77 0.68 -15.63
N GLY A 170 11.04 -0.42 -15.77
CA GLY A 170 11.52 -1.76 -15.52
C GLY A 170 11.56 -2.15 -14.03
N PRO A 171 11.96 -3.40 -13.75
CA PRO A 171 12.01 -3.93 -12.41
C PRO A 171 12.94 -3.12 -11.49
N LEU A 172 12.58 -3.01 -10.21
CA LEU A 172 13.49 -2.39 -9.23
C LEU A 172 14.75 -3.27 -9.08
N PRO A 173 15.97 -2.69 -9.14
CA PRO A 173 17.23 -3.43 -9.06
C PRO A 173 17.36 -4.30 -7.79
N GLU A 174 17.96 -5.49 -7.93
CA GLU A 174 18.05 -6.47 -6.84
C GLU A 174 18.97 -5.98 -5.70
N ASP A 175 20.00 -5.20 -5.99
CA ASP A 175 20.88 -4.61 -4.96
C ASP A 175 20.11 -3.64 -4.04
N VAL A 176 19.18 -2.86 -4.60
CA VAL A 176 18.28 -2.02 -3.81
C VAL A 176 17.36 -2.88 -2.93
N ARG A 177 16.83 -3.99 -3.47
CA ARG A 177 15.96 -4.90 -2.70
C ARG A 177 16.69 -5.56 -1.54
N GLU A 178 17.90 -6.06 -1.76
CA GLU A 178 18.72 -6.69 -0.73
C GLU A 178 19.10 -5.69 0.38
N ALA A 179 19.45 -4.45 0.02
CA ALA A 179 19.71 -3.39 1.00
C ALA A 179 18.49 -3.11 1.88
N LEU A 180 17.28 -3.07 1.30
CA LEU A 180 16.04 -2.92 2.06
C LEU A 180 15.76 -4.11 2.98
N LYS A 181 15.98 -5.36 2.50
CA LYS A 181 15.79 -6.57 3.31
C LYS A 181 16.71 -6.55 4.53
N GLU A 182 17.99 -6.23 4.35
CA GLU A 182 18.95 -6.11 5.44
C GLU A 182 18.53 -5.02 6.44
N LYS A 183 18.16 -3.83 5.95
CA LYS A 183 17.75 -2.69 6.78
C LYS A 183 16.49 -2.99 7.60
N LEU A 184 15.54 -3.71 7.02
CA LEU A 184 14.25 -4.03 7.65
C LEU A 184 14.29 -5.33 8.47
N GLY A 185 15.35 -6.14 8.35
CA GLY A 185 15.46 -7.46 8.97
C GLY A 185 14.45 -8.47 8.42
N LEU A 186 14.22 -8.44 7.10
CA LEU A 186 13.22 -9.26 6.41
C LEU A 186 13.76 -10.53 5.77
#